data_AF-A0A7C9DX97-F1
#
_entry.id   AF-A0A7C9DX97-F1
#
_cell.length_a   1.000
_cell.length_b   1.000
_cell.length_c   1.000
_cell.angle_alpha   90.00
_cell.angle_beta   90.00
_cell.angle_gamma   90.00
#
_symmetry.space_group_name_H-M   'P 1'
#
loop_
_entity.id
_entity.type
_entity.pdbx_description
1 polymer ?
#
loop_
_entity_poly.entity_id
_entity_poly.type
_entity_poly.pdbx_seq_one_letter_code
_entity_poly.pdbx_strand_id
1 'polypeptide(L)'
;NLHELWSLLNFLLPEIFSSAETFDEWFQISGDNDQQEVVQQLHKVLRPFLLRRLKSDVEKGLPPKKETILKVGMSQMQKQYYRALLQKDLEVVDAGGERKRLLNIAMQLRKCCNHPYLFQGAEPGPPYTTGEHLITNAGKMVLLDKLLPKLKERGS
;
A
#
# COMPACT_ATOMS: atom_id res chain seq x y z
N ASN A 1 11.23 -1.11 -8.96
CA ASN A 1 11.93 0.10 -9.42
C ASN A 1 13.35 -0.33 -9.78
N LEU A 2 13.74 -0.29 -11.06
CA LEU A 2 15.02 -0.83 -11.55
C LEU A 2 16.22 0.00 -11.07
N HIS A 3 16.03 1.31 -10.92
CA HIS A 3 17.06 2.23 -10.45
C HIS A 3 17.42 2.02 -8.97
N GLU A 4 16.45 1.60 -8.14
CA GLU A 4 16.73 1.19 -6.75
C GLU A 4 17.60 -0.08 -6.71
N LEU A 5 17.36 -1.02 -7.64
CA LEU A 5 18.17 -2.22 -7.75
C LEU A 5 19.60 -1.88 -8.17
N TRP A 6 19.78 -1.05 -9.20
CA TRP A 6 21.11 -0.55 -9.58
C TRP A 6 21.82 0.13 -8.41
N SER A 7 21.12 0.99 -7.66
CA SER A 7 21.69 1.70 -6.51
C SER A 7 22.24 0.73 -5.45
N LEU A 8 21.52 -0.36 -5.17
CA LEU A 8 21.97 -1.39 -4.24
C LEU A 8 23.15 -2.21 -4.80
N LEU A 9 23.17 -2.47 -6.12
CA LEU A 9 24.26 -3.20 -6.78
C LEU A 9 25.55 -2.38 -6.89
N ASN A 10 25.44 -1.10 -7.23
CA ASN A 10 26.55 -0.14 -7.22
C ASN A 10 27.13 -0.01 -5.81
N PHE A 11 26.29 0.01 -4.76
CA PHE A 11 26.77 0.02 -3.38
C PHE A 11 27.60 -1.23 -3.03
N LEU A 12 27.18 -2.42 -3.49
CA LEU A 12 27.87 -3.67 -3.19
C LEU A 12 29.13 -3.88 -4.05
N LEU A 13 29.09 -3.48 -5.33
CA LEU A 13 30.13 -3.72 -6.33
C LEU A 13 30.26 -2.52 -7.28
N PRO A 14 30.84 -1.40 -6.82
CA PRO A 14 30.89 -0.15 -7.59
C PRO A 14 31.78 -0.26 -8.84
N GLU A 15 32.74 -1.17 -8.87
CA GLU A 15 33.61 -1.39 -10.04
C GLU A 15 32.87 -2.04 -11.22
N ILE A 16 31.85 -2.85 -10.93
CA ILE A 16 31.06 -3.56 -11.95
C ILE A 16 29.84 -2.72 -12.36
N PHE A 17 29.23 -2.02 -11.41
CA PHE A 17 27.98 -1.27 -11.62
C PHE A 17 28.17 0.25 -11.47
N SER A 18 29.18 0.80 -12.15
CA SER A 18 29.62 2.19 -11.99
C SER A 18 28.71 3.25 -12.65
N SER A 19 28.02 2.90 -13.75
CA SER A 19 27.13 3.81 -14.49
C SER A 19 25.69 3.30 -14.50
N ALA A 20 24.77 4.18 -14.11
CA ALA A 20 23.34 3.92 -14.19
C ALA A 20 22.86 3.91 -15.66
N GLU A 21 23.43 4.79 -16.49
CA GLU A 21 23.06 4.86 -17.92
C GLU A 21 23.40 3.56 -18.65
N THR A 22 24.58 3.00 -18.40
CA THR A 22 25.01 1.72 -19.00
C THR A 22 24.10 0.57 -18.56
N PHE A 23 23.64 0.59 -17.31
CA PHE A 23 22.70 -0.40 -16.78
C PHE A 23 21.31 -0.27 -17.40
N ASP A 24 20.81 0.96 -17.56
CA ASP A 24 19.52 1.24 -18.20
C ASP A 24 19.56 0.91 -19.69
N GLU A 25 20.64 1.22 -20.41
CA GLU A 25 20.83 0.82 -21.81
C GLU A 25 20.82 -0.69 -21.97
N TRP A 26 21.56 -1.42 -21.13
CA TRP A 26 21.55 -2.88 -21.13
C TRP A 26 20.14 -3.48 -20.95
N PHE A 27 19.28 -2.84 -20.15
CA PHE A 27 17.88 -3.24 -19.97
C PHE A 27 16.94 -2.77 -21.09
N GLN A 28 17.21 -1.62 -21.72
CA GLN A 28 16.36 -1.03 -22.78
C GLN A 28 16.60 -1.67 -24.15
N ILE A 29 17.81 -2.17 -24.43
CA ILE A 29 18.19 -2.77 -25.72
C ILE A 29 17.36 -4.02 -26.06
N SER A 30 16.78 -4.68 -25.06
CA SER A 30 16.15 -6.00 -25.20
C SER A 30 14.67 -6.01 -25.58
N GLY A 31 14.02 -4.87 -25.78
CA GLY A 31 12.60 -4.82 -26.17
C GLY A 31 11.65 -5.54 -25.18
N ASP A 32 10.33 -5.44 -25.39
CA ASP A 32 9.35 -6.03 -24.46
C ASP A 32 9.35 -7.57 -24.46
N ASN A 33 9.84 -8.21 -25.53
CA ASN A 33 9.90 -9.66 -25.65
C ASN A 33 11.16 -10.27 -25.00
N ASP A 34 12.31 -9.57 -24.95
CA ASP A 34 13.55 -10.13 -24.38
C ASP A 34 13.83 -9.66 -22.93
N GLN A 35 12.95 -8.84 -22.34
CA GLN A 35 13.03 -8.46 -20.92
C GLN A 35 13.13 -9.67 -19.97
N GLN A 36 12.45 -10.78 -20.29
CA GLN A 36 12.55 -12.01 -19.48
C GLN A 36 13.95 -12.62 -19.52
N GLU A 37 14.63 -12.57 -20.68
CA GLU A 37 15.98 -13.11 -20.81
C GLU A 37 17.00 -12.26 -20.07
N VAL A 38 16.90 -10.93 -20.16
CA VAL A 38 17.74 -9.99 -19.39
C VAL A 38 17.59 -10.20 -17.90
N VAL A 39 16.35 -10.34 -17.42
CA VAL A 39 16.07 -10.60 -16.00
C VAL A 39 16.68 -11.94 -15.56
N GLN A 40 16.63 -12.99 -16.40
CA GLN A 40 17.28 -14.26 -16.09
C GLN A 40 18.81 -14.16 -16.07
N GLN A 41 19.41 -13.41 -16.99
CA GLN A 41 20.86 -13.16 -17.00
C GLN A 41 21.30 -12.40 -15.75
N LEU A 42 20.57 -11.35 -15.37
CA LEU A 42 20.80 -10.62 -14.13
C LEU A 42 20.68 -11.55 -12.92
N HIS A 43 19.64 -12.38 -12.86
CA HIS A 43 19.49 -13.36 -11.78
C HIS A 43 20.68 -14.33 -11.69
N LYS A 44 21.28 -14.75 -12.81
CA LYS A 44 22.50 -15.58 -12.80
C LYS A 44 23.70 -14.85 -12.20
N VAL A 45 23.90 -13.58 -12.57
CA VAL A 45 24.98 -12.74 -12.04
C VAL A 45 24.78 -12.45 -10.55
N LEU A 46 23.53 -12.22 -10.10
CA LEU A 46 23.21 -11.88 -8.72
C LEU A 46 23.12 -13.08 -7.78
N ARG A 47 22.85 -14.29 -8.28
CA ARG A 47 22.69 -15.51 -7.48
C ARG A 47 23.84 -15.79 -6.49
N PRO A 48 25.14 -15.62 -6.83
CA PRO A 48 26.22 -15.80 -5.85
C PRO A 48 26.28 -14.71 -4.78
N PHE A 49 25.73 -13.52 -5.03
CA PHE A 49 25.78 -12.38 -4.10
C PHE A 49 24.52 -12.23 -3.25
N LEU A 50 23.40 -12.82 -3.68
CA LEU A 50 22.10 -12.64 -3.05
C LEU A 50 21.50 -13.99 -2.65
N LEU A 51 21.46 -14.25 -1.34
CA LEU A 51 20.74 -15.39 -0.79
C LEU A 51 19.25 -15.04 -0.61
N ARG A 52 18.41 -15.54 -1.51
CA ARG A 52 16.94 -15.47 -1.39
C ARG A 52 16.37 -16.87 -1.21
N ARG A 53 15.62 -17.09 -0.13
CA ARG A 53 14.86 -18.34 0.12
C ARG A 53 13.39 -18.00 0.33
N LEU A 54 12.49 -18.78 -0.25
CA LEU A 54 11.06 -18.68 0.04
C LEU A 54 10.71 -19.53 1.25
N LYS A 55 9.66 -19.15 1.99
CA LYS A 55 9.19 -19.95 3.13
C LYS A 55 8.81 -21.38 2.71
N SER A 56 8.27 -21.52 1.50
CA SER A 56 7.97 -22.82 0.87
C SER A 56 9.21 -23.68 0.64
N ASP A 57 10.39 -23.08 0.44
CA ASP A 57 11.63 -23.81 0.16
C ASP A 57 12.28 -24.36 1.43
N VAL A 58 11.96 -23.76 2.58
CA VAL A 58 12.61 -24.04 3.87
C VAL A 58 11.69 -24.81 4.81
N GLU A 59 10.40 -24.46 4.86
CA GLU A 59 9.44 -25.00 5.81
C GLU A 59 8.26 -25.63 5.07
N LYS A 60 8.30 -26.96 4.91
CA LYS A 60 7.25 -27.72 4.21
C LYS A 60 5.98 -27.90 5.04
N GLY A 61 6.06 -27.69 6.36
CA GLY A 61 4.92 -27.77 7.27
C GLY A 61 4.08 -26.48 7.33
N LEU A 62 4.54 -25.37 6.74
CA LEU A 62 3.84 -24.09 6.81
C LEU A 62 2.62 -24.10 5.88
N PRO A 63 1.39 -23.90 6.41
CA PRO A 63 0.21 -23.76 5.56
C PRO A 63 0.35 -22.56 4.60
N PRO A 64 -0.21 -22.62 3.39
CA PRO A 64 -0.14 -21.52 2.44
C PRO A 64 -0.86 -20.28 2.99
N LYS A 65 -0.27 -19.09 2.76
CA LYS A 65 -0.91 -17.82 3.08
C LYS A 65 -2.21 -17.68 2.27
N LYS A 66 -3.34 -17.54 2.97
CA LYS A 66 -4.62 -17.19 2.36
C LYS A 66 -4.82 -15.68 2.48
N GLU A 67 -4.98 -15.01 1.35
CA GLU A 67 -5.27 -13.58 1.30
C GLU A 67 -6.71 -13.38 0.84
N THR A 68 -7.48 -12.59 1.59
CA THR A 68 -8.90 -12.35 1.29
C THR A 68 -9.19 -10.87 1.43
N ILE A 69 -9.70 -10.26 0.36
CA ILE A 69 -10.05 -8.84 0.32
C ILE A 69 -11.51 -8.69 0.72
N LEU A 70 -11.74 -8.09 1.90
CA LEU A 70 -13.08 -7.78 2.39
C LEU A 70 -13.50 -6.38 1.95
N LYS A 71 -14.51 -6.30 1.08
CA LYS A 71 -15.10 -5.03 0.64
C LYS A 71 -16.06 -4.53 1.70
N VAL A 72 -15.84 -3.32 2.21
CA VAL A 72 -16.67 -2.69 3.25
C VAL A 72 -17.32 -1.42 2.73
N GLY A 73 -18.56 -1.19 3.15
CA GLY A 73 -19.24 0.08 2.95
C GLY A 73 -18.76 1.16 3.91
N MET A 74 -19.00 2.41 3.57
CA MET A 74 -18.76 3.56 4.46
C MET A 74 -19.95 3.78 5.41
N SER A 75 -19.68 4.22 6.63
CA SER A 75 -20.70 4.71 7.56
C SER A 75 -21.37 5.98 7.05
N GLN A 76 -22.48 6.39 7.66
CA GLN A 76 -23.17 7.63 7.30
C GLN A 76 -22.27 8.86 7.48
N MET A 77 -21.55 8.93 8.60
CA MET A 77 -20.62 10.01 8.88
C MET A 77 -19.45 10.01 7.88
N GLN A 78 -18.88 8.85 7.55
CA GLN A 78 -17.86 8.74 6.51
C GLN A 78 -18.36 9.26 5.17
N LYS A 79 -19.58 8.92 4.75
CA LYS A 79 -20.15 9.43 3.49
C LYS A 79 -20.30 10.95 3.48
N GLN A 80 -20.71 11.55 4.60
CA GLN A 80 -20.84 13.00 4.74
C GLN A 80 -19.47 13.69 4.60
N TYR A 81 -18.45 13.22 5.33
CA TYR A 81 -17.09 13.77 5.22
C TYR A 81 -16.51 13.56 3.83
N TYR A 82 -16.71 12.38 3.23
CA TYR A 82 -16.22 12.09 1.89
C TYR A 82 -16.80 13.03 0.84
N ARG A 83 -18.12 13.30 0.90
CA ARG A 83 -18.78 14.27 0.03
C ARG A 83 -18.27 15.69 0.27
N ALA A 84 -18.15 16.12 1.53
CA ALA A 84 -17.66 17.45 1.87
C ALA A 84 -16.22 17.69 1.38
N LEU A 85 -15.35 16.68 1.49
CA LEU A 85 -13.97 16.73 1.00
C LEU A 85 -13.90 16.87 -0.52
N LEU A 86 -14.75 16.13 -1.26
CA LEU A 86 -14.83 16.25 -2.71
C LEU A 86 -15.40 17.59 -3.14
N GLN A 87 -16.43 18.09 -2.44
CA GLN A 87 -17.08 19.35 -2.78
C GLN A 87 -16.15 20.57 -2.59
N LYS A 88 -15.31 20.56 -1.56
CA LYS A 88 -14.37 21.66 -1.27
C LYS A 88 -13.34 21.88 -2.39
N ASP A 89 -12.99 20.83 -3.12
CA ASP A 89 -11.95 20.87 -4.16
C ASP A 89 -12.47 20.40 -5.53
N LEU A 90 -13.79 20.54 -5.78
CA LEU A 90 -14.47 20.08 -7.01
C LEU A 90 -13.79 20.58 -8.29
N GLU A 91 -13.46 21.88 -8.35
CA GLU A 91 -12.80 22.50 -9.50
C GLU A 91 -11.42 21.90 -9.79
N VAL A 92 -10.69 21.49 -8.74
CA VAL A 92 -9.34 20.91 -8.84
C VAL A 92 -9.40 19.48 -9.35
N VAL A 93 -10.42 18.76 -8.91
CA VAL A 93 -10.66 17.37 -9.30
C VAL A 93 -11.10 17.30 -10.75
N ASP A 94 -11.93 18.24 -11.20
CA ASP A 94 -12.51 18.24 -12.56
C ASP A 94 -11.58 18.86 -13.61
N ALA A 95 -10.89 19.96 -13.28
CA ALA A 95 -10.03 20.68 -14.21
C ALA A 95 -8.55 20.23 -14.22
N GLY A 96 -8.18 19.26 -13.37
CA GLY A 96 -6.80 18.78 -13.24
C GLY A 96 -5.89 19.83 -12.56
N GLY A 97 -6.01 19.94 -11.24
CA GLY A 97 -5.20 20.88 -10.46
C GLY A 97 -3.76 20.41 -10.16
N GLU A 98 -3.02 21.26 -9.46
CA GLU A 98 -1.62 21.00 -9.08
C GLU A 98 -1.46 19.63 -8.39
N ARG A 99 -0.47 18.84 -8.83
CA ARG A 99 -0.21 17.48 -8.34
C ARG A 99 -0.17 17.40 -6.81
N LYS A 100 0.45 18.37 -6.14
CA LYS A 100 0.52 18.43 -4.67
C LYS A 100 -0.86 18.54 -4.02
N ARG A 101 -1.76 19.34 -4.60
CA ARG A 101 -3.13 19.52 -4.12
C ARG A 101 -3.95 18.23 -4.30
N LEU A 102 -3.83 17.57 -5.46
CA LEU A 102 -4.47 16.28 -5.71
C LEU A 102 -3.99 15.17 -4.74
N LEU A 103 -2.68 15.14 -4.45
CA LEU A 103 -2.12 14.20 -3.46
C LEU A 103 -2.67 14.45 -2.06
N ASN A 104 -2.85 15.72 -1.67
CA ASN A 104 -3.46 16.08 -0.40
C ASN A 104 -4.94 15.65 -0.33
N ILE A 105 -5.70 15.83 -1.41
CA ILE A 105 -7.10 15.34 -1.49
C ILE A 105 -7.12 13.83 -1.32
N ALA A 106 -6.29 13.08 -2.07
CA ALA A 106 -6.19 11.63 -1.93
C ALA A 106 -5.83 11.20 -0.51
N MET A 107 -4.96 11.95 0.18
CA MET A 107 -4.62 11.70 1.57
C MET A 107 -5.83 11.89 2.51
N GLN A 108 -6.61 12.97 2.35
CA GLN A 108 -7.80 13.18 3.18
C GLN A 108 -8.87 12.12 2.90
N LEU A 109 -9.08 11.73 1.63
CA LEU A 109 -10.01 10.65 1.29
C LEU A 109 -9.56 9.31 1.94
N ARG A 110 -8.25 9.01 1.95
CA ARG A 110 -7.70 7.85 2.67
C ARG A 110 -7.99 7.91 4.17
N LYS A 111 -7.81 9.06 4.82
CA LYS A 111 -8.16 9.25 6.25
C LYS A 111 -9.64 8.98 6.49
N CYS A 112 -10.52 9.55 5.66
CA CYS A 112 -11.97 9.35 5.75
C CYS A 112 -12.38 7.88 5.63
N CYS A 113 -11.76 7.13 4.71
CA CYS A 113 -12.00 5.70 4.53
C CYS A 113 -11.51 4.84 5.72
N ASN A 114 -10.58 5.34 6.53
CA ASN A 114 -10.13 4.67 7.74
C ASN A 114 -11.07 4.97 8.92
N HIS A 115 -11.19 6.23 9.32
CA HIS A 115 -12.05 6.64 10.42
C HIS A 115 -12.34 8.16 10.37
N PRO A 116 -13.60 8.61 10.56
CA PRO A 116 -13.94 10.04 10.58
C PRO A 116 -13.22 10.85 11.67
N TYR A 117 -12.94 10.25 12.82
CA TYR A 117 -12.28 10.95 13.95
C TYR A 117 -10.81 11.32 13.69
N LEU A 118 -10.26 10.94 12.53
CA LEU A 118 -8.98 11.48 12.05
C LEU A 118 -9.08 12.96 11.59
N PHE A 119 -10.30 13.51 11.56
CA PHE A 119 -10.57 14.93 11.34
C PHE A 119 -10.89 15.61 12.67
N GLN A 120 -10.30 16.79 12.89
CA GLN A 120 -10.57 17.58 14.08
C GLN A 120 -12.06 17.96 14.14
N GLY A 121 -12.65 17.86 15.34
CA GLY A 121 -14.07 18.17 15.58
C GLY A 121 -15.06 17.10 15.09
N ALA A 122 -14.58 15.98 14.53
CA ALA A 122 -15.45 14.87 14.15
C ALA A 122 -15.86 14.02 15.36
N GLU A 123 -14.97 13.83 16.32
CA GLU A 123 -15.28 13.04 17.53
C GLU A 123 -16.18 13.83 18.48
N PRO A 124 -17.30 13.24 18.96
CA PRO A 124 -18.16 13.89 19.93
C PRO A 124 -17.41 14.08 21.26
N GLY A 125 -17.46 15.31 21.78
CA GLY A 125 -16.82 15.69 23.04
C GLY A 125 -16.37 17.15 23.04
N PRO A 126 -15.76 17.63 24.13
CA PRO A 126 -15.44 16.88 25.36
C PRO A 126 -16.67 16.43 26.19
N PRO A 127 -16.58 15.36 26.99
CA PRO A 127 -15.43 14.47 27.17
C PRO A 127 -15.33 13.41 26.05
N TYR A 128 -14.10 13.17 25.56
CA TYR A 128 -13.83 12.07 24.64
C TYR A 128 -13.88 10.76 25.40
N THR A 129 -14.71 9.83 24.95
CA THR A 129 -14.92 8.53 25.61
C THR A 129 -14.78 7.42 24.60
N THR A 130 -14.31 6.26 25.06
CA THR A 130 -14.26 5.06 24.21
C THR A 130 -15.60 4.34 24.33
N GLY A 131 -16.41 4.40 23.28
CA GLY A 131 -17.72 3.73 23.26
C GLY A 131 -18.12 3.25 21.87
N GLU A 132 -19.38 2.80 21.77
CA GLU A 132 -20.01 2.27 20.54
C GLU A 132 -19.94 3.23 19.35
N HIS A 133 -19.86 4.54 19.60
CA HIS A 133 -19.71 5.55 18.55
C HIS A 133 -18.40 5.40 17.76
N LEU A 134 -17.32 4.84 18.35
CA LEU A 134 -16.09 4.54 17.62
C LEU A 134 -16.29 3.41 16.60
N ILE A 135 -17.14 2.45 16.94
CA ILE A 135 -17.40 1.30 16.07
C ILE A 135 -18.37 1.71 14.96
N THR A 136 -19.52 2.27 15.35
CA THR A 136 -20.62 2.59 14.43
C THR A 136 -20.28 3.68 13.40
N ASN A 137 -19.36 4.60 13.73
CA ASN A 137 -18.97 5.67 12.83
C ASN A 137 -17.93 5.28 11.77
N ALA A 138 -17.41 4.05 11.76
CA ALA A 138 -16.51 3.59 10.70
C ALA A 138 -16.84 2.18 10.21
N GLY A 139 -17.09 2.03 8.92
CA GLY A 139 -17.49 0.74 8.34
C GLY A 139 -16.46 -0.38 8.53
N LYS A 140 -15.16 -0.04 8.55
CA LYS A 140 -14.08 -0.98 8.89
C LYS A 140 -14.18 -1.47 10.34
N MET A 141 -14.50 -0.57 11.28
CA MET A 141 -14.63 -0.91 12.69
C MET A 141 -15.85 -1.81 12.92
N VAL A 142 -16.99 -1.52 12.27
CA VAL A 142 -18.18 -2.39 12.32
C VAL A 142 -17.87 -3.81 11.81
N LEU A 143 -17.10 -3.94 10.72
CA LEU A 143 -16.71 -5.26 10.23
C LEU A 143 -15.77 -5.95 11.22
N LEU A 144 -14.78 -5.22 11.74
CA LEU A 144 -13.79 -5.74 12.66
C LEU A 144 -14.42 -6.23 13.97
N ASP A 145 -15.39 -5.47 14.50
CA ASP A 145 -16.16 -5.80 15.69
C ASP A 145 -16.95 -7.12 15.54
N LYS A 146 -17.44 -7.41 14.32
CA LYS A 146 -18.09 -8.71 14.03
C LYS A 146 -17.11 -9.85 13.77
N LEU A 147 -15.89 -9.52 13.32
CA LEU A 147 -14.89 -10.51 12.91
C LEU A 147 -14.05 -11.00 14.10
N LEU A 148 -13.61 -10.09 14.97
CA LEU A 148 -12.72 -10.43 16.09
C LEU A 148 -13.33 -11.45 17.08
N PRO A 149 -14.62 -11.36 17.48
CA PRO A 149 -15.23 -12.39 18.34
C PRO A 149 -15.22 -13.77 17.70
N LYS A 150 -15.52 -13.86 16.39
CA LYS A 150 -15.51 -15.12 15.63
C LYS A 150 -14.11 -15.71 15.50
N LEU A 151 -13.09 -14.86 15.39
CA LEU A 151 -11.69 -15.30 15.38
C LEU A 151 -11.28 -15.83 16.75
N LYS A 152 -11.64 -15.10 17.81
CA LYS A 152 -11.36 -15.49 19.20
C LYS A 152 -12.04 -16.82 19.57
N GLU A 153 -13.30 -17.02 19.20
CA GLU A 153 -14.03 -18.28 19.40
C GLU A 153 -13.38 -19.48 18.69
N ARG A 154 -12.72 -19.22 17.55
CA ARG A 154 -11.97 -20.24 16.79
C ARG A 154 -10.54 -20.43 17.30
N GLY A 155 -10.12 -19.72 18.33
CA GLY A 155 -8.77 -19.78 18.88
C GLY A 155 -7.70 -19.15 17.98
N SER A 156 -8.07 -18.14 17.18
CA SER A 156 -7.17 -17.33 16.36
C SER A 156 -6.91 -15.95 16.94
#